data_AF-A0A5C8PFN7-F1
#
_entry.id   AF-A0A5C8PFN7-F1
#
_cell.length_a   1.000
_cell.length_b   1.000
_cell.length_c   1.000
_cell.angle_alpha   90.00
_cell.angle_beta   90.00
_cell.angle_gamma   90.00
#
_symmetry.space_group_name_H-M   'P 1'
#
loop_
_entity.id
_entity.type
_entity.pdbx_description
1 polymer ?
#
loop_
_entity_poly.entity_id
_entity_poly.type
_entity_poly.pdbx_seq_one_letter_code
_entity_poly.pdbx_strand_id
1 'polypeptide(L)'
;MKVEIRKIGNSLGVILLRPVLESGGVGQGDKLEVTDQGVRPRRKGGLAPQALDALKRSIALAVVRDFTPAQIRAQILANLHRWQKQGVWVSAYDEWRNIARGGDDGALFAAMLGHDDTAARLRESMPFVGLLPQPEVRRLHEEASG
;
A
#
# COMPACT_ATOMS: atom_id res chain seq x y z
N MET A 1 21.46 14.79 6.88
CA MET A 1 22.14 14.45 8.15
C MET A 1 21.18 13.66 9.04
N LYS A 2 21.67 12.69 9.84
CA LYS A 2 20.83 11.91 10.77
C LYS A 2 21.04 12.40 12.19
N VAL A 3 19.95 12.62 12.93
CA VAL A 3 20.01 13.12 14.31
C VAL A 3 19.10 12.26 15.19
N GLU A 4 19.58 11.90 16.37
CA GLU A 4 18.83 11.11 17.35
C GLU A 4 18.05 12.02 18.31
N ILE A 5 16.79 11.67 18.60
CA ILE A 5 15.97 12.38 19.57
C ILE A 5 16.41 11.97 20.96
N ARG A 6 16.95 12.92 21.72
CA ARG A 6 17.36 12.72 23.12
C ARG A 6 16.83 13.83 23.99
N LYS A 7 16.70 13.57 25.29
CA LYS A 7 16.38 14.61 26.28
C LYS A 7 17.62 15.49 26.47
N ILE A 8 17.49 16.80 26.25
CA ILE A 8 18.60 17.75 26.39
C ILE A 8 18.22 18.84 27.40
N GLY A 9 19.16 19.22 28.27
CA GLY A 9 19.07 20.36 29.20
C GLY A 9 19.52 21.68 28.57
N ASN A 10 20.36 22.47 29.27
CA ASN A 10 20.88 23.78 28.86
C ASN A 10 21.84 23.74 27.63
N SER A 11 21.39 23.24 26.49
CA SER A 11 22.21 23.18 25.27
C SER A 11 21.63 24.03 24.14
N LEU A 12 22.54 24.53 23.29
CA LEU A 12 22.24 25.14 21.99
C LEU A 12 21.82 24.05 21.00
N GLY A 13 20.51 23.80 20.88
CA GLY A 13 19.93 22.86 19.92
C GLY A 13 18.48 23.22 19.57
N VAL A 14 17.97 22.70 18.46
CA VAL A 14 16.58 22.93 18.03
C VAL A 14 15.63 22.13 18.92
N ILE A 15 14.74 22.82 19.64
CA ILE A 15 13.71 22.20 20.49
C ILE A 15 12.47 21.92 19.63
N LEU A 16 12.08 20.65 19.53
CA LEU A 16 10.81 20.24 18.94
C LEU A 16 9.79 19.97 20.06
N LEU A 17 8.58 20.52 19.91
CA LEU A 17 7.50 20.31 20.86
C LEU A 17 7.07 18.84 20.88
N ARG A 18 6.84 18.29 22.07
CA ARG A 18 6.42 16.89 22.25
C ARG A 18 5.20 16.51 21.38
N PRO A 19 4.12 17.32 21.28
CA PRO A 19 2.98 17.00 20.40
C PRO A 19 3.34 16.88 18.92
N VAL A 20 4.38 17.59 18.45
CA VAL A 20 4.87 17.49 17.06
C VAL A 20 5.59 16.17 16.81
N LEU A 21 6.29 15.66 17.82
CA LEU A 21 6.92 14.34 17.75
C LEU A 21 5.88 13.22 17.82
N GLU A 22 4.87 13.38 18.68
CA GLU A 22 3.76 12.42 18.84
C GLU A 22 2.91 12.31 17.56
N SER A 23 2.57 13.44 16.91
CA SER A 23 1.85 13.41 15.63
C SER A 23 2.65 12.76 14.51
N GLY A 24 3.99 12.82 14.59
CA GLY A 24 4.92 12.12 13.71
C GLY A 24 5.20 10.67 14.12
N GLY A 25 4.63 10.18 15.22
CA GLY A 25 4.82 8.80 15.71
C GLY A 25 6.26 8.48 16.14
N VAL A 26 7.03 9.48 16.57
CA VAL A 26 8.44 9.33 16.96
C VAL A 26 8.67 9.76 18.41
N GLY A 27 9.53 9.04 19.11
CA GLY A 27 9.84 9.22 20.52
C GLY A 27 11.33 9.39 20.81
N GLN A 28 11.67 9.43 22.10
CA GLN A 28 13.07 9.43 22.54
C GLN A 28 13.78 8.16 22.07
N GLY A 29 14.98 8.30 21.49
CA GLY A 29 15.76 7.23 20.87
C GLY A 29 15.51 7.04 19.37
N ASP A 30 14.43 7.62 18.82
CA ASP A 30 14.18 7.57 17.38
C ASP A 30 15.09 8.53 16.62
N LYS A 31 15.32 8.21 15.33
CA LYS A 31 16.16 9.01 14.44
C LYS A 31 15.32 9.88 13.52
N LEU A 32 15.66 11.17 13.46
CA LEU A 32 15.16 12.12 12.49
C LEU A 32 16.14 12.25 11.33
N GLU A 33 15.58 12.46 10.15
CA GLU A 33 16.36 12.83 8.97
C GLU A 33 16.24 14.34 8.76
N VAL A 34 17.39 15.01 8.68
CA VAL A 34 17.53 16.43 8.39
C VAL A 34 18.00 16.56 6.96
N THR A 35 17.19 17.17 6.11
CA THR A 35 17.53 17.53 4.73
C THR A 35 17.51 19.05 4.56
N ASP A 36 17.92 19.51 3.40
CA ASP A 36 17.73 20.90 2.93
C ASP A 36 16.26 21.34 2.95
N GLN A 37 15.34 20.39 2.77
CA GLN A 37 13.88 20.61 2.78
C GLN A 37 13.24 20.53 4.19
N GLY A 38 14.00 20.23 5.23
CA GLY A 38 13.52 20.25 6.63
C GLY A 38 13.86 19.01 7.46
N VAL A 39 13.12 18.82 8.55
CA VAL A 39 13.31 17.72 9.50
C VAL A 39 12.09 16.80 9.44
N ARG A 40 12.31 15.51 9.21
CA ARG A 40 11.23 14.53 9.11
C ARG A 40 11.52 13.26 9.89
N PRO A 41 10.47 12.57 10.40
CA PRO A 41 10.59 11.21 10.91
C PRO A 41 11.26 10.32 9.86
N ARG A 42 12.18 9.46 10.29
CA ARG A 42 12.60 8.35 9.44
C ARG A 42 11.37 7.50 9.17
N ARG A 43 10.93 7.39 7.90
CA ARG A 43 9.95 6.36 7.52
C ARG A 43 10.50 5.03 8.04
N LYS A 44 9.81 4.39 9.01
CA LYS A 44 10.04 2.97 9.28
C LYS A 44 9.93 2.28 7.93
N GLY A 45 10.97 1.53 7.55
CA GLY A 45 11.21 1.09 6.18
C GLY A 45 9.94 0.53 5.55
N GLY A 46 9.50 1.13 4.45
CA GLY A 46 8.54 0.48 3.57
C GLY A 46 9.27 -0.59 2.76
N LEU A 47 8.53 -1.58 2.26
CA LEU A 47 9.06 -2.53 1.30
C LEU A 47 9.64 -1.79 0.10
N ALA A 48 10.76 -2.29 -0.43
CA ALA A 48 11.26 -1.85 -1.73
C ALA A 48 10.15 -2.04 -2.78
N PRO A 49 10.08 -1.22 -3.85
CA PRO A 49 8.98 -1.30 -4.83
C PRO A 49 8.71 -2.71 -5.34
N GLN A 50 9.76 -3.49 -5.59
CA GLN A 50 9.66 -4.90 -6.02
C GLN A 50 9.05 -5.81 -4.94
N ALA A 51 9.44 -5.63 -3.68
CA ALA A 51 8.87 -6.38 -2.56
C ALA A 51 7.41 -5.98 -2.29
N LEU A 52 7.06 -4.71 -2.52
CA LEU A 52 5.68 -4.23 -2.43
C LEU A 52 4.80 -4.83 -3.55
N ASP A 53 5.28 -4.88 -4.79
CA ASP A 53 4.56 -5.57 -5.87
C ASP A 53 4.42 -7.07 -5.59
N ALA A 54 5.48 -7.72 -5.08
CA ALA A 54 5.44 -9.13 -4.70
C ALA A 54 4.36 -9.40 -3.63
N LEU A 55 4.24 -8.52 -2.62
CA LEU A 55 3.16 -8.57 -1.62
C LEU A 55 1.77 -8.38 -2.26
N LYS A 56 1.60 -7.39 -3.15
CA LYS A 56 0.31 -7.19 -3.84
C LYS A 56 -0.08 -8.41 -4.67
N ARG A 57 0.89 -9.02 -5.33
CA ARG A 57 0.71 -10.26 -6.08
C ARG A 57 0.39 -11.45 -5.18
N SER A 58 0.99 -11.57 -3.98
CA SER A 58 0.64 -12.64 -3.04
C SER A 58 -0.79 -12.50 -2.52
N ILE A 59 -1.24 -11.27 -2.26
CA ILE A 59 -2.66 -10.97 -1.96
C ILE A 59 -3.55 -11.36 -3.13
N ALA A 60 -3.19 -10.98 -4.36
CA ALA A 60 -3.96 -11.35 -5.54
C ALA A 60 -4.02 -12.87 -5.75
N LEU A 61 -2.93 -13.59 -5.47
CA LEU A 61 -2.88 -15.06 -5.54
C LEU A 61 -3.82 -15.70 -4.51
N ALA A 62 -3.83 -15.22 -3.27
CA ALA A 62 -4.76 -15.70 -2.25
C ALA A 62 -6.23 -15.45 -2.66
N VAL A 63 -6.53 -14.29 -3.25
CA VAL A 63 -7.87 -14.01 -3.80
C VAL A 63 -8.24 -15.00 -4.92
N VAL A 64 -7.35 -15.23 -5.88
CA VAL A 64 -7.62 -16.16 -7.00
C VAL A 64 -7.80 -17.61 -6.52
N ARG A 65 -7.12 -18.00 -5.44
CA ARG A 65 -7.26 -19.34 -4.84
C ARG A 65 -8.64 -19.56 -4.22
N ASP A 66 -9.15 -18.54 -3.52
CA ASP A 66 -10.31 -18.70 -2.63
C ASP A 66 -11.63 -18.20 -3.25
N PHE A 67 -11.56 -17.45 -4.38
CA PHE A 67 -12.72 -16.84 -5.02
C PHE A 67 -12.79 -17.12 -6.52
N THR A 68 -14.01 -17.32 -7.02
CA THR A 68 -14.27 -17.48 -8.45
C THR A 68 -14.05 -16.17 -9.22
N PRO A 69 -13.75 -16.23 -10.53
CA PRO A 69 -13.66 -15.03 -11.38
C PRO A 69 -14.89 -14.14 -11.29
N ALA A 70 -16.09 -14.73 -11.25
CA ALA A 70 -17.35 -13.99 -11.13
C ALA A 70 -17.43 -13.17 -9.83
N GLN A 71 -17.03 -13.75 -8.69
CA GLN A 71 -16.99 -13.05 -7.40
C GLN A 71 -15.95 -11.92 -7.41
N ILE A 72 -14.78 -12.18 -7.99
CA ILE A 72 -13.72 -11.17 -8.11
C ILE A 72 -14.21 -9.99 -8.96
N ARG A 73 -14.80 -10.25 -10.13
CA ARG A 73 -15.38 -9.22 -11.00
C ARG A 73 -16.44 -8.40 -10.28
N ALA A 74 -17.35 -9.05 -9.56
CA ALA A 74 -18.37 -8.38 -8.78
C ALA A 74 -17.77 -7.44 -7.72
N GLN A 75 -16.74 -7.89 -7.00
CA GLN A 75 -16.04 -7.04 -6.02
C GLN A 75 -15.35 -5.85 -6.69
N ILE A 76 -14.65 -6.09 -7.82
CA ILE A 76 -13.96 -5.05 -8.57
C ILE A 76 -14.95 -3.96 -8.95
N LEU A 77 -16.06 -4.33 -9.59
CA LEU A 77 -17.08 -3.36 -10.02
C LEU A 77 -17.72 -2.62 -8.84
N ALA A 78 -18.00 -3.31 -7.73
CA ALA A 78 -18.54 -2.68 -6.52
C ALA A 78 -17.57 -1.65 -5.91
N ASN A 79 -16.29 -1.99 -5.82
CA ASN A 79 -15.25 -1.11 -5.30
C ASN A 79 -15.03 0.10 -6.22
N LEU A 80 -14.93 -0.12 -7.53
CA LEU A 80 -14.78 0.96 -8.51
C LEU A 80 -15.96 1.93 -8.46
N HIS A 81 -17.20 1.42 -8.38
CA HIS A 81 -18.40 2.27 -8.24
C HIS A 81 -18.36 3.10 -6.95
N ARG A 82 -17.95 2.51 -5.83
CA ARG A 82 -17.81 3.22 -4.56
C ARG A 82 -16.74 4.32 -4.63
N TRP A 83 -15.58 4.02 -5.19
CA TRP A 83 -14.48 4.99 -5.33
C TRP A 83 -14.82 6.14 -6.27
N GLN A 84 -15.54 5.84 -7.37
CA GLN A 84 -16.08 6.87 -8.26
C GLN A 84 -16.97 7.86 -7.51
N LYS A 85 -17.89 7.35 -6.67
CA LYS A 85 -18.78 8.18 -5.84
C LYS A 85 -18.01 9.02 -4.80
N GLN A 86 -16.82 8.58 -4.40
CA GLN A 86 -15.94 9.30 -3.47
C GLN A 86 -15.03 10.33 -4.17
N GLY A 87 -15.15 10.49 -5.49
CA GLY A 87 -14.33 11.43 -6.26
C GLY A 87 -12.89 10.96 -6.50
N VAL A 88 -12.58 9.69 -6.21
CA VAL A 88 -11.26 9.10 -6.45
C VAL A 88 -11.33 8.30 -7.76
N TRP A 89 -10.69 8.81 -8.81
CA TRP A 89 -10.61 8.13 -10.10
C TRP A 89 -9.22 8.27 -10.71
N VAL A 90 -8.64 7.15 -11.16
CA VAL A 90 -7.35 7.10 -11.86
C VAL A 90 -7.49 6.26 -13.13
N SER A 91 -6.59 6.43 -14.09
CA SER A 91 -6.66 5.74 -15.40
C SER A 91 -6.72 4.21 -15.28
N ALA A 92 -6.04 3.63 -14.29
CA ALA A 92 -6.08 2.19 -14.03
C ALA A 92 -7.51 1.67 -13.72
N TYR A 93 -8.42 2.52 -13.24
CA TYR A 93 -9.78 2.11 -12.89
C TYR A 93 -10.64 1.84 -14.14
N ASP A 94 -10.44 2.59 -15.23
CA ASP A 94 -11.11 2.30 -16.50
C ASP A 94 -10.63 0.96 -17.08
N GLU A 95 -9.34 0.67 -16.99
CA GLU A 95 -8.77 -0.62 -17.41
C GLU A 95 -9.33 -1.77 -16.57
N TRP A 96 -9.32 -1.65 -15.24
CA TRP A 96 -9.94 -2.65 -14.36
C TRP A 96 -11.43 -2.83 -14.63
N ARG A 97 -12.17 -1.75 -14.92
CA ARG A 97 -13.59 -1.82 -15.28
C ARG A 97 -13.78 -2.60 -16.59
N ASN A 98 -12.93 -2.36 -17.58
CA ASN A 98 -12.99 -3.06 -18.86
C ASN A 98 -12.65 -4.55 -18.70
N ILE A 99 -11.58 -4.86 -17.95
CA ILE A 99 -11.20 -6.23 -17.61
C ILE A 99 -12.36 -6.93 -16.89
N ALA A 100 -12.93 -6.31 -15.85
CA ALA A 100 -13.97 -6.92 -15.03
C ALA A 100 -15.31 -7.12 -15.78
N ARG A 101 -15.67 -6.20 -16.69
CA ARG A 101 -16.84 -6.34 -17.57
C ARG A 101 -16.62 -7.33 -18.72
N GLY A 102 -15.37 -7.51 -19.15
CA GLY A 102 -15.01 -8.54 -20.12
C GLY A 102 -15.28 -9.94 -19.54
N GLY A 103 -15.68 -10.87 -20.40
CA GLY A 103 -15.85 -12.28 -20.02
C GLY A 103 -14.55 -13.09 -20.03
N ASP A 104 -13.41 -12.44 -20.27
CA ASP A 104 -12.10 -13.10 -20.40
C ASP A 104 -11.43 -13.24 -19.03
N ASP A 105 -11.49 -14.44 -18.48
CA ASP A 105 -10.84 -14.80 -17.20
C ASP A 105 -9.31 -14.81 -17.32
N GLY A 106 -8.77 -15.08 -18.51
CA GLY A 106 -7.33 -14.99 -18.78
C GLY A 106 -6.83 -13.56 -18.61
N ALA A 107 -7.53 -12.57 -19.17
CA ALA A 107 -7.19 -11.16 -18.99
C ALA A 107 -7.28 -10.72 -17.51
N LEU A 108 -8.27 -11.22 -16.77
CA LEU A 108 -8.40 -10.94 -15.33
C LEU A 108 -7.20 -11.50 -14.56
N PHE A 109 -6.84 -12.76 -14.78
CA PHE A 109 -5.71 -13.38 -14.09
C PHE A 109 -4.36 -12.82 -14.52
N ALA A 110 -4.19 -12.43 -15.78
CA ALA A 110 -2.99 -11.75 -16.25
C ALA A 110 -2.78 -10.42 -15.52
N ALA A 111 -3.83 -9.61 -15.36
CA ALA A 111 -3.75 -8.36 -14.59
C ALA A 111 -3.46 -8.59 -13.10
N MET A 112 -4.02 -9.65 -12.51
CA MET A 112 -3.84 -9.96 -11.09
C MET A 112 -2.48 -10.60 -10.77
N LEU A 113 -1.98 -11.51 -11.62
CA LEU A 113 -0.87 -12.40 -11.30
C LEU A 113 0.35 -12.25 -12.23
N GLY A 114 0.22 -11.47 -13.31
CA GLY A 114 1.28 -11.24 -14.28
C GLY A 114 2.53 -10.61 -13.67
N HIS A 115 3.68 -10.90 -14.27
CA HIS A 115 4.99 -10.38 -13.83
C HIS A 115 5.46 -9.18 -14.63
N ASP A 116 4.71 -8.79 -15.67
CA ASP A 116 5.05 -7.63 -16.49
C ASP A 116 4.68 -6.30 -15.81
N ASP A 117 5.23 -5.22 -16.35
CA ASP A 117 5.02 -3.85 -15.86
C ASP A 117 3.55 -3.43 -15.92
N THR A 118 2.78 -3.99 -16.86
CA THR A 118 1.35 -3.67 -17.00
C THR A 118 0.58 -4.22 -15.81
N ALA A 119 0.80 -5.49 -15.46
CA ALA A 119 0.19 -6.14 -14.31
C ALA A 119 0.65 -5.48 -12.99
N ALA A 120 1.94 -5.17 -12.86
CA ALA A 120 2.47 -4.48 -11.68
C ALA A 120 1.82 -3.09 -11.48
N ARG A 121 1.72 -2.29 -12.56
CA ARG A 121 1.03 -0.99 -12.54
C ARG A 121 -0.44 -1.14 -12.18
N LEU A 122 -1.16 -2.13 -12.75
CA LEU A 122 -2.56 -2.36 -12.43
C LEU A 122 -2.74 -2.74 -10.95
N ARG A 123 -1.82 -3.51 -10.36
CA ARG A 123 -1.84 -3.85 -8.93
C ARG A 123 -1.55 -2.68 -8.00
N GLU A 124 -1.04 -1.54 -8.46
CA GLU A 124 -1.01 -0.32 -7.64
C GLU A 124 -2.40 0.12 -7.19
N SER A 125 -3.40 -0.23 -7.97
CA SER A 125 -4.81 0.03 -7.75
C SER A 125 -5.52 -1.32 -7.66
N MET A 126 -5.61 -1.96 -6.49
CA MET A 126 -6.24 -3.29 -6.36
C MET A 126 -7.75 -3.20 -6.07
N PRO A 127 -8.66 -3.14 -7.06
CA PRO A 127 -10.10 -3.07 -6.81
C PRO A 127 -10.71 -4.35 -6.27
N PHE A 128 -9.94 -5.43 -6.11
CA PHE A 128 -10.39 -6.68 -5.48
C PHE A 128 -10.11 -6.74 -3.96
N VAL A 129 -9.68 -5.63 -3.34
CA VAL A 129 -9.56 -5.54 -1.87
C VAL A 129 -10.90 -5.77 -1.17
N GLY A 130 -10.85 -6.36 0.02
CA GLY A 130 -12.03 -6.66 0.84
C GLY A 130 -12.62 -8.05 0.62
N LEU A 131 -12.11 -8.84 -0.34
CA LEU A 131 -12.45 -10.26 -0.47
C LEU A 131 -11.80 -11.10 0.63
N LEU A 132 -10.51 -10.90 0.88
CA LEU A 132 -9.80 -11.62 1.93
C LEU A 132 -10.19 -11.11 3.32
N PRO A 133 -10.29 -12.00 4.32
CA PRO A 133 -10.49 -11.60 5.70
C PRO A 133 -9.23 -10.89 6.23
N GLN A 134 -9.42 -9.91 7.12
CA GLN A 134 -8.34 -9.09 7.68
C GLN A 134 -7.19 -9.87 8.34
N PRO A 135 -7.41 -11.01 9.02
CA PRO A 135 -6.31 -11.84 9.52
C PRO A 135 -5.40 -12.38 8.41
N GLU A 136 -5.96 -12.78 7.26
CA GLU A 136 -5.18 -13.33 6.15
C GLU A 136 -4.32 -12.25 5.48
N VAL A 137 -4.88 -11.05 5.28
CA VAL A 137 -4.12 -9.91 4.77
C VAL A 137 -2.97 -9.55 5.70
N ARG A 138 -3.21 -9.54 7.03
CA ARG A 138 -2.16 -9.28 8.02
C ARG A 138 -1.03 -10.30 7.96
N ARG A 139 -1.37 -11.59 7.88
CA ARG A 139 -0.39 -12.68 7.72
C ARG A 139 0.51 -12.45 6.49
N LEU A 140 -0.07 -12.12 5.35
CA LEU A 140 0.70 -11.85 4.11
C LEU A 140 1.62 -10.62 4.25
N HIS A 141 1.17 -9.59 4.95
CA HIS A 141 1.99 -8.40 5.24
C HIS A 141 3.18 -8.72 6.16
N GLU A 142 2.97 -9.56 7.17
CA GLU A 142 4.02 -10.03 8.08
C GLU A 142 5.05 -10.88 7.33
N GLU A 143 4.60 -11.83 6.51
CA GLU A 143 5.45 -12.67 5.66
C GLU A 143 6.32 -11.86 4.69
N ALA A 144 5.81 -10.75 4.16
CA ALA A 144 6.58 -9.88 3.25
C ALA A 144 7.56 -8.94 3.96
N SER A 145 7.37 -8.72 5.27
CA SER A 145 8.18 -7.80 6.08
C SER A 145 9.27 -8.49 6.90
N GLY A 146 9.20 -9.82 7.04
CA GLY A 146 10.22 -10.68 7.66
C GLY A 146 11.33 -11.05 6.70
#